data_AF-A0A6V8E7T2-F1
#
_entry.id   AF-A0A6V8E7T2-F1
#
_cell.length_a   1.000
_cell.length_b   1.000
_cell.length_c   1.000
_cell.angle_alpha   90.00
_cell.angle_beta   90.00
_cell.angle_gamma   90.00
#
_symmetry.space_group_name_H-M   'P 1'
#
loop_
_entity.id
_entity.type
_entity.pdbx_description
1 polymer ?
#
loop_
_entity_poly.entity_id
_entity_poly.type
_entity_poly.pdbx_seq_one_letter_code
_entity_poly.pdbx_strand_id
1 'polypeptide(L)'
;MADDLSSKENAGHLWMEGRTLVHLRGDQERPTHMPRGPAKRTGPGFLNPAMAPARTRSVLLLADALEHDWLVKPGHDLRALDALCATGVRVRRWRNEIPAAHQSRLRITANDLDKSALEWLKSTHTRSPPVVAVNHALEDDRYERLPSGTMHDGIFIMQNDARIALMEAAYQWVDLDPFGSPVNFLDAAVQGLSRVAFLEVTATDTAALTGSSPSSQQRRYGAKGIVDSYAHDDAVRVLLGLIATTAARHDRCVEPVLALFDGHHVRVSVKVRRSRDGASDVLASMGWRVRDENGTYRFVRHPDSNQIERASGPMWIGPLWDRTIAARLTEDRAVDLCFPDEERLEHHRTMGLEWSDDDSEYAKRELRRSVRYIADAADLMSRDHTLYHMDDLPNMAGTGQAPKMEALFEEIQTAGYSAARMPDVDPFLVTDAPHEDVMQCIRKLCQD
;
A
#
# COMPACT_ATOMS: atom_id res chain seq x y z
N MET A 1 47.33 11.91 7.25
CA MET A 1 46.28 12.51 6.39
C MET A 1 45.05 11.61 6.44
N ALA A 2 44.47 11.53 7.62
CA ALA A 2 43.28 10.74 7.93
C ALA A 2 42.37 11.71 8.69
N ASP A 3 41.71 12.58 7.94
CA ASP A 3 40.70 13.54 8.40
C ASP A 3 40.15 14.22 7.14
N ASP A 4 39.25 13.55 6.41
CA ASP A 4 38.28 14.23 5.51
C ASP A 4 37.15 13.32 4.94
N LEU A 5 37.02 12.06 5.38
CA LEU A 5 35.94 11.17 4.87
C LEU A 5 34.67 11.20 5.74
N SER A 6 34.73 11.66 7.00
CA SER A 6 33.53 11.73 7.87
C SER A 6 32.67 12.97 7.62
N SER A 7 33.19 13.99 6.94
CA SER A 7 32.49 15.27 6.70
C SER A 7 31.50 15.19 5.53
N LYS A 8 31.80 14.40 4.50
CA LYS A 8 30.96 14.27 3.29
C LYS A 8 29.84 13.24 3.41
N GLU A 9 30.00 12.17 4.21
CA GLU A 9 28.94 11.18 4.42
C GLU A 9 27.78 11.73 5.28
N ASN A 10 28.00 12.77 6.07
CA ASN A 10 26.98 13.44 6.89
C ASN A 10 26.35 14.67 6.24
N ALA A 11 26.63 14.96 4.96
CA ALA A 11 26.14 16.13 4.24
C ALA A 11 24.66 16.01 3.82
N GLY A 12 23.81 15.41 4.65
CA GLY A 12 22.38 15.27 4.44
C GLY A 12 21.57 16.32 5.19
N HIS A 13 20.25 16.24 5.10
CA HIS A 13 19.35 17.10 5.87
C HIS A 13 18.26 16.29 6.57
N LEU A 14 17.79 16.79 7.69
CA LEU A 14 16.74 16.17 8.49
C LEU A 14 15.37 16.53 7.92
N TRP A 15 14.45 15.57 7.95
CA TRP A 15 13.07 15.73 7.49
C TRP A 15 12.14 14.89 8.37
N MET A 16 10.87 15.29 8.50
CA MET A 16 9.86 14.47 9.17
C MET A 16 9.02 13.72 8.14
N GLU A 17 9.03 12.39 8.22
CA GLU A 17 8.00 11.58 7.57
C GLU A 17 7.10 10.95 8.63
N GLY A 18 5.87 11.44 8.74
CA GLY A 18 5.04 11.15 9.89
C GLY A 18 5.70 11.67 11.18
N ARG A 19 5.68 10.86 12.25
CA ARG A 19 6.32 11.21 13.55
C ARG A 19 7.79 10.85 13.59
N THR A 20 8.35 10.42 12.48
CA THR A 20 9.67 9.81 12.42
C THR A 20 10.64 10.74 11.72
N LEU A 21 11.68 11.15 12.44
CA LEU A 21 12.79 11.91 11.88
C LEU A 21 13.57 11.04 10.91
N VAL A 22 13.61 11.42 9.63
CA VAL A 22 14.42 10.77 8.60
C VAL A 22 15.61 11.64 8.26
N HIS A 23 16.71 11.00 7.89
CA HIS A 23 17.90 11.69 7.40
C HIS A 23 18.01 11.43 5.90
N LEU A 24 17.75 12.46 5.11
CA LEU A 24 17.88 12.45 3.66
C LEU A 24 19.35 12.64 3.29
N ARG A 25 19.81 11.92 2.26
CA ARG A 25 21.18 12.09 1.76
C ARG A 25 21.33 13.46 1.09
N GLY A 26 22.55 13.98 1.00
CA GLY A 26 22.82 15.33 0.48
C GLY A 26 22.43 15.57 -0.98
N ASP A 27 22.33 14.49 -1.77
CA ASP A 27 21.88 14.52 -3.16
C ASP A 27 20.36 14.44 -3.30
N GLN A 28 19.63 14.17 -2.21
CA GLN A 28 18.19 14.20 -2.18
C GLN A 28 17.74 15.62 -1.84
N GLU A 29 16.72 16.12 -2.53
CA GLU A 29 16.09 17.39 -2.19
C GLU A 29 15.08 17.18 -1.06
N ARG A 30 14.83 18.25 -0.28
CA ARG A 30 13.71 18.28 0.66
C ARG A 30 12.41 18.02 -0.11
N PRO A 31 11.52 17.14 0.37
CA PRO A 31 10.21 16.98 -0.22
C PRO A 31 9.50 18.33 -0.24
N THR A 32 9.17 18.82 -1.43
CA THR A 32 8.36 20.03 -1.61
C THR A 32 6.91 19.66 -1.86
N HIS A 33 6.00 20.65 -1.90
CA HIS A 33 4.54 20.51 -2.01
C HIS A 33 3.99 19.62 -3.16
N MET A 34 4.83 19.03 -4.01
CA MET A 34 4.47 18.04 -5.01
C MET A 34 5.55 16.94 -5.08
N PRO A 35 5.35 15.74 -4.52
CA PRO A 35 6.18 14.61 -4.90
C PRO A 35 5.78 14.22 -6.33
N ARG A 36 6.54 14.73 -7.31
CA ARG A 36 6.35 14.45 -8.73
C ARG A 36 6.82 13.02 -9.02
N GLY A 37 5.89 12.16 -9.44
CA GLY A 37 6.22 10.99 -10.25
C GLY A 37 6.94 9.86 -9.51
N PRO A 38 7.10 8.71 -10.16
CA PRO A 38 8.09 7.73 -9.73
C PRO A 38 9.48 8.37 -9.84
N ALA A 39 10.11 8.63 -8.70
CA ALA A 39 11.45 9.18 -8.69
C ALA A 39 12.47 8.14 -9.19
N LYS A 40 13.39 8.58 -10.06
CA LYS A 40 14.46 7.72 -10.56
C LYS A 40 15.42 7.40 -9.41
N ARG A 41 15.76 6.12 -9.21
CA ARG A 41 16.77 5.71 -8.23
C ARG A 41 18.07 6.49 -8.48
N THR A 42 18.43 7.40 -7.58
CA THR A 42 19.64 8.24 -7.71
C THR A 42 20.89 7.54 -7.17
N GLY A 43 20.73 6.43 -6.42
CA GLY A 43 21.84 5.63 -5.93
C GLY A 43 21.43 4.67 -4.80
N PRO A 44 22.43 4.05 -4.13
CA PRO A 44 22.26 3.34 -2.85
C PRO A 44 21.52 4.18 -1.81
N GLY A 45 20.66 3.57 -1.00
CA GLY A 45 19.96 4.27 0.09
C GLY A 45 19.00 5.38 -0.35
N PHE A 46 18.40 5.27 -1.53
CA PHE A 46 17.41 6.23 -2.03
C PHE A 46 16.08 6.14 -1.24
N LEU A 47 15.61 7.26 -0.71
CA LEU A 47 14.25 7.39 -0.16
C LEU A 47 13.35 8.11 -1.16
N ASN A 48 12.28 7.46 -1.61
CA ASN A 48 11.27 8.08 -2.45
C ASN A 48 10.17 8.74 -1.58
N PRO A 49 10.02 10.08 -1.59
CA PRO A 49 8.95 10.76 -0.85
C PRO A 49 7.55 10.43 -1.38
N ALA A 50 7.42 10.07 -2.68
CA ALA A 50 6.14 9.68 -3.27
C ALA A 50 5.56 8.38 -2.67
N MET A 51 6.36 7.62 -1.91
CA MET A 51 5.94 6.40 -1.22
C MET A 51 5.50 6.67 0.23
N ALA A 52 5.52 7.93 0.70
CA ALA A 52 5.10 8.30 2.05
C ALA A 52 3.62 7.96 2.33
N PRO A 53 2.66 8.15 1.39
CA PRO A 53 1.28 7.71 1.60
C PRO A 53 1.16 6.21 1.88
N ALA A 54 1.83 5.37 1.09
CA ALA A 54 1.86 3.92 1.29
C ALA A 54 2.48 3.53 2.64
N ARG A 55 3.54 4.21 3.09
CA ARG A 55 4.12 3.99 4.42
C ARG A 55 3.20 4.42 5.55
N THR A 56 2.44 5.52 5.38
CA THR A 56 1.43 5.95 6.35
C THR A 56 0.31 4.92 6.49
N ARG A 57 -0.20 4.39 5.38
CA ARG A 57 -1.20 3.31 5.42
C ARG A 57 -0.66 2.03 6.07
N SER A 58 0.62 1.69 5.84
CA SER A 58 1.26 0.56 6.52
C SER A 58 1.32 0.74 8.04
N VAL A 59 1.66 1.94 8.54
CA VAL A 59 1.60 2.26 9.98
C VAL A 59 0.18 2.12 10.53
N LEU A 60 -0.81 2.69 9.84
CA LEU A 60 -2.21 2.64 10.27
C LEU A 60 -2.76 1.21 10.32
N LEU A 61 -2.51 0.41 9.29
CA LEU A 61 -2.94 -0.97 9.21
C LEU A 61 -2.23 -1.84 10.27
N LEU A 62 -0.93 -1.63 10.50
CA LEU A 62 -0.18 -2.38 11.52
C LEU A 62 -0.65 -2.03 12.94
N ALA A 63 -0.92 -0.76 13.21
CA ALA A 63 -1.51 -0.33 14.48
C ALA A 63 -2.89 -0.98 14.68
N ASP A 64 -3.74 -0.93 13.67
CA ASP A 64 -5.08 -1.54 13.73
C ASP A 64 -5.02 -3.06 13.94
N ALA A 65 -4.05 -3.73 13.29
CA ALA A 65 -3.82 -5.16 13.45
C ALA A 65 -3.40 -5.56 14.88
N LEU A 66 -2.63 -4.71 15.55
CA LEU A 66 -2.20 -4.89 16.93
C LEU A 66 -3.29 -4.55 17.94
N GLU A 67 -4.12 -3.53 17.65
CA GLU A 67 -5.25 -3.09 18.48
C GLU A 67 -6.40 -4.11 18.47
N HIS A 68 -6.62 -4.78 17.34
CA HIS A 68 -7.73 -5.72 17.14
C HIS A 68 -7.28 -7.18 16.97
N ASP A 69 -6.02 -7.49 17.29
CA ASP A 69 -5.46 -8.85 17.35
C ASP A 69 -5.75 -9.70 16.08
N TRP A 70 -5.55 -9.12 14.89
CA TRP A 70 -5.90 -9.78 13.62
C TRP A 70 -5.12 -11.08 13.36
N LEU A 71 -3.85 -11.12 13.78
CA LEU A 71 -2.86 -12.10 13.30
C LEU A 71 -2.36 -13.01 14.42
N VAL A 72 -2.43 -12.54 15.67
CA VAL A 72 -1.93 -13.24 16.86
C VAL A 72 -2.93 -13.07 18.00
N LYS A 73 -2.87 -13.96 18.99
CA LYS A 73 -3.71 -13.84 20.19
C LYS A 73 -3.35 -12.58 20.99
N PRO A 74 -4.29 -12.03 21.79
CA PRO A 74 -4.00 -10.93 22.69
C PRO A 74 -2.77 -11.21 23.56
N GLY A 75 -1.88 -10.21 23.65
CA GLY A 75 -0.64 -10.29 24.43
C GLY A 75 0.52 -11.05 23.77
N HIS A 76 0.32 -11.73 22.63
CA HIS A 76 1.42 -12.39 21.92
C HIS A 76 2.19 -11.44 21.00
N ASP A 77 3.47 -11.79 20.78
CA ASP A 77 4.37 -11.06 19.88
C ASP A 77 3.97 -11.22 18.41
N LEU A 78 4.19 -10.15 17.63
CA LEU A 78 3.98 -10.08 16.19
C LEU A 78 5.32 -9.80 15.51
N ARG A 79 5.76 -10.74 14.66
CA ARG A 79 6.98 -10.59 13.85
C ARG A 79 6.65 -9.87 12.55
N ALA A 80 7.24 -8.71 12.35
CA ALA A 80 7.13 -7.89 11.16
C ALA A 80 8.45 -7.86 10.39
N LEU A 81 8.37 -8.01 9.07
CA LEU A 81 9.50 -7.92 8.16
C LEU A 81 9.26 -6.84 7.12
N ASP A 82 10.22 -5.94 6.98
CA ASP A 82 10.42 -5.16 5.76
C ASP A 82 11.52 -5.82 4.93
N ALA A 83 11.14 -6.49 3.84
CA ALA A 83 12.01 -7.39 3.10
C ALA A 83 13.03 -6.66 2.21
N LEU A 84 12.73 -5.42 1.82
CA LEU A 84 13.58 -4.54 0.99
C LEU A 84 13.57 -3.13 1.59
N CYS A 85 14.15 -2.98 2.77
CA CYS A 85 13.90 -1.80 3.61
C CYS A 85 14.64 -0.53 3.18
N ALA A 86 15.63 -0.63 2.28
CA ALA A 86 16.54 0.44 1.93
C ALA A 86 17.09 1.14 3.19
N THR A 87 16.87 2.45 3.34
CA THR A 87 17.30 3.24 4.52
C THR A 87 16.46 3.00 5.78
N GLY A 88 15.48 2.10 5.72
CA GLY A 88 14.69 1.64 6.85
C GLY A 88 13.63 2.61 7.34
N VAL A 89 13.18 3.56 6.52
CA VAL A 89 12.15 4.52 6.95
C VAL A 89 10.89 3.81 7.42
N ARG A 90 10.41 2.78 6.71
CA ARG A 90 9.20 2.03 7.08
C ARG A 90 9.32 1.36 8.45
N VAL A 91 10.37 0.57 8.68
CA VAL A 91 10.61 -0.07 9.99
C VAL A 91 10.82 0.93 11.12
N ARG A 92 11.47 2.07 10.84
CA ARG A 92 11.62 3.14 11.82
C ARG A 92 10.28 3.81 12.12
N ARG A 93 9.41 4.01 11.13
CA ARG A 93 8.04 4.49 11.34
C ARG A 93 7.23 3.51 12.19
N TRP A 94 7.28 2.20 11.92
CA TRP A 94 6.66 1.21 12.79
C TRP A 94 7.18 1.31 14.23
N ARG A 95 8.50 1.45 14.44
CA ARG A 95 9.10 1.57 15.77
C ARG A 95 8.82 2.91 16.49
N ASN A 96 8.46 3.97 15.77
CA ASN A 96 8.26 5.30 16.33
C ASN A 96 6.79 5.75 16.41
N GLU A 97 5.91 5.18 15.59
CA GLU A 97 4.52 5.63 15.43
C GLU A 97 3.50 4.64 15.98
N ILE A 98 3.81 3.34 16.03
CA ILE A 98 2.91 2.36 16.66
C ILE A 98 2.74 2.70 18.15
N PRO A 99 1.51 2.64 18.71
CA PRO A 99 1.27 3.06 20.10
C PRO A 99 2.17 2.32 21.09
N ALA A 100 2.62 3.03 22.13
CA ALA A 100 3.58 2.52 23.12
C ALA A 100 3.16 1.19 23.76
N ALA A 101 1.86 0.98 23.97
CA ALA A 101 1.28 -0.25 24.51
C ALA A 101 1.55 -1.50 23.65
N HIS A 102 1.84 -1.33 22.36
CA HIS A 102 2.09 -2.42 21.42
C HIS A 102 3.57 -2.57 21.03
N GLN A 103 4.42 -1.59 21.33
CA GLN A 103 5.84 -1.58 20.94
C GLN A 103 6.61 -2.80 21.46
N SER A 104 6.32 -3.26 22.68
CA SER A 104 6.98 -4.42 23.30
C SER A 104 6.56 -5.77 22.71
N ARG A 105 5.43 -5.83 21.98
CA ARG A 105 4.97 -7.04 21.26
C ARG A 105 5.43 -7.05 19.80
N LEU A 106 5.79 -5.89 19.26
CA LEU A 106 6.17 -5.75 17.85
C LEU A 106 7.65 -6.07 17.66
N ARG A 107 7.96 -7.23 17.07
CA ARG A 107 9.32 -7.64 16.71
C ARG A 107 9.61 -7.27 15.27
N ILE A 108 10.48 -6.30 15.04
CA ILE A 108 10.72 -5.72 13.72
C ILE A 108 12.03 -6.25 13.15
N THR A 109 11.97 -6.78 11.94
CA THR A 109 13.12 -7.15 11.14
C THR A 109 13.20 -6.25 9.90
N ALA A 110 14.40 -5.71 9.64
CA ALA A 110 14.74 -4.90 8.49
C ALA A 110 15.78 -5.63 7.64
N ASN A 111 15.50 -5.81 6.35
CA ASN A 111 16.40 -6.47 5.42
C ASN A 111 16.68 -5.65 4.18
N ASP A 112 17.95 -5.61 3.77
CA ASP A 112 18.32 -5.16 2.44
C ASP A 112 19.61 -5.85 1.99
N LEU A 113 19.82 -5.95 0.67
CA LEU A 113 21.08 -6.44 0.12
C LEU A 113 22.16 -5.34 0.17
N ASP A 114 21.75 -4.07 0.11
CA ASP A 114 22.61 -2.89 0.09
C ASP A 114 23.14 -2.57 1.50
N LYS A 115 24.40 -2.94 1.73
CA LYS A 115 25.11 -2.66 2.99
C LYS A 115 25.11 -1.17 3.36
N SER A 116 25.30 -0.29 2.38
CA SER A 116 25.36 1.16 2.63
C SER A 116 24.01 1.71 3.07
N ALA A 117 22.91 1.19 2.52
CA ALA A 117 21.56 1.54 2.98
C ALA A 117 21.31 1.09 4.42
N LEU A 118 21.76 -0.12 4.78
CA LEU A 118 21.66 -0.63 6.16
C LEU A 118 22.54 0.12 7.15
N GLU A 119 23.75 0.54 6.75
CA GLU A 119 24.61 1.41 7.56
C GLU A 119 23.97 2.78 7.79
N TRP A 120 23.29 3.32 6.77
CA TRP A 120 22.51 4.55 6.90
C TRP A 120 21.32 4.40 7.86
N LEU A 121 20.59 3.28 7.76
CA LEU A 121 19.52 2.92 8.69
C LEU A 121 20.05 2.90 10.12
N LYS A 122 21.14 2.15 10.38
CA LYS A 122 21.78 2.04 11.70
C LYS A 122 22.17 3.40 12.24
N SER A 123 22.92 4.18 11.44
CA SER A 123 23.38 5.51 11.82
C SER A 123 22.24 6.47 12.14
N THR A 124 21.16 6.46 11.36
CA THR A 124 19.99 7.31 11.59
C THR A 124 19.22 6.86 12.83
N HIS A 125 19.06 5.56 13.02
CA HIS A 125 18.38 4.99 14.19
C HIS A 125 19.14 5.25 15.49
N THR A 126 20.47 5.12 15.51
CA THR A 126 21.29 5.45 16.68
C THR A 126 21.26 6.94 17.00
N ARG A 127 21.27 7.82 15.98
CA ARG A 127 21.24 9.28 16.20
C ARG A 127 19.87 9.81 16.62
N SER A 128 18.81 9.12 16.23
CA SER A 128 17.42 9.46 16.54
C SER A 128 16.70 8.19 17.00
N PRO A 129 16.96 7.75 18.25
CA PRO A 129 16.39 6.54 18.80
C PRO A 129 14.90 6.72 19.09
N PRO A 130 14.13 5.62 19.16
CA PRO A 130 12.72 5.69 19.53
C PRO A 130 12.55 6.14 20.99
N VAL A 131 11.42 6.80 21.26
CA VAL A 131 11.06 7.25 22.63
C VAL A 131 10.94 6.06 23.59
N VAL A 132 10.42 4.93 23.10
CA VAL A 132 10.33 3.69 23.87
C VAL A 132 11.49 2.80 23.49
N ALA A 133 12.44 2.63 24.41
CA ALA A 133 13.52 1.65 24.25
C ALA A 133 12.93 0.24 24.34
N VAL A 134 13.06 -0.53 23.26
CA VAL A 134 12.62 -1.92 23.20
C VAL A 134 13.82 -2.78 22.84
N ASN A 135 14.06 -3.82 23.63
CA ASN A 135 15.05 -4.84 23.28
C ASN A 135 14.36 -6.20 23.32
N HIS A 136 14.56 -6.97 22.25
CA HIS A 136 14.12 -8.35 22.18
C HIS A 136 15.34 -9.27 22.21
N ALA A 137 15.21 -10.39 22.90
CA ALA A 137 16.16 -11.48 22.72
C ALA A 137 16.13 -11.92 21.25
N LEU A 138 17.32 -12.20 20.70
CA LEU A 138 17.43 -12.82 19.39
C LEU A 138 16.71 -14.17 19.45
N GLU A 139 15.88 -14.42 18.45
CA GLU A 139 15.21 -15.70 18.27
C GLU A 139 15.97 -16.47 17.21
N ASP A 140 16.06 -17.79 17.39
CA ASP A 140 16.59 -18.65 16.35
C ASP A 140 15.72 -18.53 15.08
N ASP A 141 16.36 -18.77 13.94
CA ASP A 141 15.68 -18.86 12.67
C ASP A 141 14.73 -20.08 12.66
N ARG A 142 13.98 -20.22 11.56
CA ARG A 142 13.00 -21.28 11.34
C ARG A 142 13.60 -22.70 11.47
N TYR A 143 14.91 -22.84 11.38
CA TYR A 143 15.66 -24.09 11.43
C TYR A 143 16.54 -24.20 12.69
N GLU A 144 16.22 -23.43 13.75
CA GLU A 144 16.92 -23.46 15.03
C GLU A 144 18.40 -23.03 14.91
N ARG A 145 18.69 -22.08 14.01
CA ARG A 145 20.03 -21.51 13.84
C ARG A 145 20.04 -20.07 14.34
N LEU A 146 21.19 -19.65 14.85
CA LEU A 146 21.41 -18.24 15.19
C LEU A 146 21.25 -17.37 13.94
N PRO A 147 20.37 -16.36 13.96
CA PRO A 147 20.14 -15.50 12.82
C PRO A 147 21.37 -14.61 12.56
N SER A 148 21.67 -14.35 11.29
CA SER A 148 22.76 -13.47 10.90
C SER A 148 22.28 -12.02 10.84
N GLY A 149 22.59 -11.23 11.87
CA GLY A 149 22.21 -9.82 11.93
C GLY A 149 22.58 -9.17 13.25
N THR A 150 22.06 -7.96 13.46
CA THR A 150 22.34 -7.17 14.67
C THR A 150 21.07 -6.47 15.15
N MET A 151 20.82 -6.47 16.45
CA MET A 151 19.71 -5.75 17.08
C MET A 151 20.13 -4.30 17.39
N HIS A 152 19.29 -3.33 17.02
CA HIS A 152 19.48 -1.90 17.30
C HIS A 152 18.16 -1.30 17.78
N ASP A 153 18.03 -1.03 19.08
CA ASP A 153 16.84 -0.44 19.73
C ASP A 153 15.51 -0.97 19.16
N GLY A 154 15.36 -2.29 19.17
CA GLY A 154 14.14 -2.99 18.79
C GLY A 154 13.99 -3.27 17.29
N ILE A 155 15.00 -2.95 16.46
CA ILE A 155 15.03 -3.33 15.04
C ILE A 155 16.17 -4.35 14.83
N PHE A 156 15.81 -5.56 14.43
CA PHE A 156 16.77 -6.56 13.99
C PHE A 156 17.14 -6.32 12.53
N ILE A 157 18.41 -6.05 12.25
CA ILE A 157 18.89 -5.70 10.91
C ILE A 157 19.71 -6.84 10.34
N MET A 158 19.30 -7.31 9.16
CA MET A 158 19.96 -8.37 8.40
C MET A 158 20.32 -7.91 6.99
N GLN A 159 21.35 -8.54 6.41
CA GLN A 159 21.84 -8.24 5.07
C GLN A 159 21.74 -9.48 4.19
N ASN A 160 20.51 -9.85 3.84
CA ASN A 160 20.23 -11.05 3.04
C ASN A 160 19.55 -10.69 1.72
N ASP A 161 19.63 -11.61 0.77
CA ASP A 161 18.67 -11.61 -0.34
C ASP A 161 17.26 -11.72 0.24
N ALA A 162 16.33 -10.88 -0.24
CA ALA A 162 14.95 -10.84 0.26
C ALA A 162 14.28 -12.22 0.27
N ARG A 163 14.59 -13.11 -0.69
CA ARG A 163 14.03 -14.47 -0.75
C ARG A 163 14.51 -15.34 0.40
N ILE A 164 15.76 -15.17 0.83
CA ILE A 164 16.34 -15.86 1.99
C ILE A 164 15.72 -15.29 3.27
N ALA A 165 15.74 -13.97 3.41
CA ALA A 165 15.15 -13.22 4.51
C ALA A 165 13.70 -13.64 4.82
N LEU A 166 12.86 -13.79 3.79
CA LEU A 166 11.46 -14.21 3.92
C LEU A 166 11.33 -15.62 4.51
N MET A 167 12.34 -16.48 4.36
CA MET A 167 12.34 -17.86 4.87
C MET A 167 12.96 -18.02 6.25
N GLU A 168 13.69 -17.01 6.76
CA GLU A 168 14.43 -17.11 8.03
C GLU A 168 13.50 -17.18 9.25
N ALA A 169 12.30 -16.60 9.21
CA ALA A 169 11.36 -16.70 10.31
C ALA A 169 9.91 -16.79 9.82
N ALA A 170 9.02 -17.25 10.70
CA ALA A 170 7.59 -17.27 10.43
C ALA A 170 6.98 -15.89 10.73
N TYR A 171 7.01 -15.00 9.74
CA TYR A 171 6.51 -13.63 9.87
C TYR A 171 4.98 -13.57 9.89
N GLN A 172 4.44 -12.73 10.76
CA GLN A 172 3.01 -12.38 10.77
C GLN A 172 2.74 -11.19 9.87
N TRP A 173 3.69 -10.27 9.73
CA TRP A 173 3.55 -9.10 8.87
C TRP A 173 4.74 -9.03 7.92
N VAL A 174 4.47 -8.93 6.62
CA VAL A 174 5.52 -8.82 5.60
C VAL A 174 5.19 -7.67 4.67
N ASP A 175 6.14 -6.76 4.51
CA ASP A 175 6.14 -5.74 3.46
C ASP A 175 7.11 -6.12 2.34
N LEU A 176 6.59 -6.20 1.12
CA LEU A 176 7.33 -6.51 -0.09
C LEU A 176 7.25 -5.32 -1.04
N ASP A 177 8.28 -4.45 -0.99
CA ASP A 177 8.33 -3.18 -1.73
C ASP A 177 9.54 -3.09 -2.68
N PRO A 178 9.60 -3.93 -3.73
CA PRO A 178 10.73 -3.91 -4.66
C PRO A 178 10.61 -2.80 -5.70
N PHE A 179 11.74 -2.43 -6.31
CA PHE A 179 11.72 -1.64 -7.53
C PHE A 179 11.18 -2.47 -8.71
N GLY A 180 10.09 -2.02 -9.31
CA GLY A 180 9.45 -2.67 -10.44
C GLY A 180 8.46 -3.74 -10.01
N SER A 181 8.70 -4.98 -10.44
CA SER A 181 7.75 -6.09 -10.27
C SER A 181 8.05 -6.92 -9.02
N PRO A 182 7.03 -7.30 -8.22
CA PRO A 182 7.21 -8.16 -7.05
C PRO A 182 7.25 -9.66 -7.37
N VAL A 183 6.99 -10.06 -8.62
CA VAL A 183 6.80 -11.46 -9.04
C VAL A 183 7.89 -12.40 -8.53
N ASN A 184 9.16 -11.98 -8.58
CA ASN A 184 10.31 -12.81 -8.20
C ASN A 184 10.40 -13.14 -6.70
N PHE A 185 9.58 -12.48 -5.86
CA PHE A 185 9.60 -12.64 -4.41
C PHE A 185 8.31 -13.26 -3.87
N LEU A 186 7.22 -13.30 -4.66
CA LEU A 186 5.89 -13.69 -4.17
C LEU A 186 5.85 -15.12 -3.63
N ASP A 187 6.42 -16.09 -4.33
CA ASP A 187 6.45 -17.49 -3.86
C ASP A 187 7.21 -17.62 -2.53
N ALA A 188 8.39 -16.99 -2.42
CA ALA A 188 9.17 -16.98 -1.19
C ALA A 188 8.42 -16.29 -0.04
N ALA A 189 7.74 -15.17 -0.32
CA ALA A 189 6.96 -14.45 0.67
C ALA A 189 5.84 -15.32 1.22
N VAL A 190 5.00 -15.87 0.34
CA VAL A 190 3.87 -16.74 0.69
C VAL A 190 4.33 -17.98 1.48
N GLN A 191 5.45 -18.59 1.10
CA GLN A 191 6.03 -19.74 1.79
C GLN A 191 6.61 -19.38 3.19
N GLY A 192 7.12 -18.16 3.32
CA GLY A 192 7.68 -17.59 4.55
C GLY A 192 6.63 -17.18 5.59
N LEU A 193 5.42 -16.84 5.15
CA LEU A 193 4.35 -16.40 6.05
C LEU A 193 4.03 -17.43 7.13
N SER A 194 3.71 -16.93 8.33
CA SER A 194 3.09 -17.73 9.38
C SER A 194 1.67 -18.19 8.98
N ARG A 195 1.01 -18.97 9.85
CA ARG A 195 -0.28 -19.60 9.52
C ARG A 195 -1.38 -18.58 9.19
N VAL A 196 -1.39 -17.45 9.92
CA VAL A 196 -2.24 -16.29 9.69
C VAL A 196 -1.30 -15.10 9.65
N ALA A 197 -1.27 -14.41 8.52
CA ALA A 197 -0.33 -13.32 8.30
C ALA A 197 -0.97 -12.22 7.45
N PHE A 198 -0.29 -11.08 7.40
CA PHE A 198 -0.62 -9.94 6.56
C PHE A 198 0.55 -9.72 5.61
N LEU A 199 0.23 -9.59 4.32
CA LEU A 199 1.19 -9.36 3.26
C LEU A 199 0.83 -8.07 2.54
N GLU A 200 1.74 -7.10 2.57
CA GLU A 200 1.67 -5.89 1.76
C GLU A 200 2.61 -6.05 0.56
N VAL A 201 2.10 -5.86 -0.65
CA VAL A 201 2.86 -5.97 -1.89
C VAL A 201 2.76 -4.67 -2.67
N THR A 202 3.90 -4.11 -3.04
CA THR A 202 4.00 -3.00 -3.99
C THR A 202 4.46 -3.51 -5.36
N ALA A 203 3.90 -2.94 -6.43
CA ALA A 203 4.43 -3.04 -7.77
C ALA A 203 4.52 -1.64 -8.41
N THR A 204 5.73 -1.23 -8.80
CA THR A 204 5.96 0.08 -9.44
C THR A 204 6.09 -0.02 -10.97
N ASP A 205 6.00 -1.23 -11.55
CA ASP A 205 6.00 -1.44 -13.01
C ASP A 205 4.59 -1.31 -13.61
N THR A 206 3.94 -0.17 -13.32
CA THR A 206 2.53 0.10 -13.68
C THR A 206 2.25 -0.10 -15.17
N ALA A 207 3.16 0.27 -16.07
CA ALA A 207 3.00 0.04 -17.51
C ALA A 207 2.77 -1.44 -17.88
N ALA A 208 3.34 -2.39 -17.12
CA ALA A 208 3.03 -3.80 -17.31
C ALA A 208 1.65 -4.14 -16.73
N LEU A 209 1.31 -3.66 -15.54
CA LEU A 209 0.02 -3.95 -14.90
C LEU A 209 -1.19 -3.36 -15.64
N THR A 210 -1.09 -2.13 -16.15
CA THR A 210 -2.15 -1.44 -16.90
C THR A 210 -2.31 -1.94 -18.34
N GLY A 211 -1.42 -2.81 -18.81
CA GLY A 211 -1.45 -3.34 -20.18
C GLY A 211 -0.78 -2.45 -21.24
N SER A 212 -0.23 -1.28 -20.87
CA SER A 212 0.53 -0.42 -21.80
C SER A 212 1.82 -1.10 -22.32
N SER A 213 2.31 -2.13 -21.61
CA SER A 213 3.41 -3.02 -22.04
C SER A 213 2.92 -4.47 -22.11
N PRO A 214 2.18 -4.88 -23.16
CA PRO A 214 1.47 -6.16 -23.21
C PRO A 214 2.37 -7.38 -23.01
N SER A 215 3.55 -7.38 -23.64
CA SER A 215 4.47 -8.52 -23.52
C SER A 215 5.01 -8.70 -22.09
N SER A 216 5.23 -7.60 -21.37
CA SER A 216 5.62 -7.64 -19.96
C SER A 216 4.46 -8.08 -19.07
N GLN A 217 3.24 -7.60 -19.35
CA GLN A 217 2.04 -8.02 -18.64
C GLN A 217 1.82 -9.54 -18.73
N GLN A 218 1.87 -10.08 -19.95
CA GLN A 218 1.69 -11.51 -20.19
C GLN A 218 2.74 -12.35 -19.48
N ARG A 219 4.03 -11.98 -19.57
CA ARG A 219 5.11 -12.77 -18.96
C ARG A 219 5.15 -12.71 -17.44
N ARG A 220 4.83 -11.56 -16.85
CA ARG A 220 4.96 -11.33 -15.40
C ARG A 220 3.69 -11.63 -14.62
N TYR A 221 2.55 -11.26 -15.19
CA TYR A 221 1.25 -11.27 -14.50
C TYR A 221 0.26 -12.26 -15.12
N GLY A 222 0.57 -12.84 -16.28
CA GLY A 222 -0.31 -13.81 -16.94
C GLY A 222 -1.64 -13.21 -17.41
N ALA A 223 -1.69 -11.90 -17.64
CA ALA A 223 -2.90 -11.17 -18.00
C ALA A 223 -2.80 -10.49 -19.38
N LYS A 224 -3.96 -10.25 -19.98
CA LYS A 224 -4.20 -9.39 -21.15
C LYS A 224 -5.02 -8.20 -20.67
N GLY A 225 -4.45 -7.01 -20.65
CA GLY A 225 -5.14 -5.77 -20.34
C GLY A 225 -5.47 -4.98 -21.59
N ILE A 226 -6.49 -4.15 -21.50
CA ILE A 226 -6.79 -3.13 -22.49
C ILE A 226 -6.66 -1.76 -21.81
N VAL A 227 -5.93 -0.84 -22.44
CA VAL A 227 -5.71 0.49 -21.91
C VAL A 227 -6.95 1.35 -22.15
N ASP A 228 -7.65 1.72 -21.08
CA ASP A 228 -8.78 2.66 -21.01
C ASP A 228 -8.79 3.38 -19.66
N SER A 229 -9.84 4.16 -19.39
CA SER A 229 -10.08 4.85 -18.11
C SER A 229 -9.93 3.92 -16.91
N TYR A 230 -10.28 2.65 -17.05
CA TYR A 230 -10.29 1.68 -15.95
C TYR A 230 -8.99 0.86 -15.84
N ALA A 231 -7.91 1.26 -16.53
CA ALA A 231 -6.66 0.52 -16.50
C ALA A 231 -6.00 0.47 -15.10
N HIS A 232 -6.26 1.47 -14.25
CA HIS A 232 -5.80 1.48 -12.85
C HIS A 232 -6.50 0.40 -12.01
N ASP A 233 -7.83 0.28 -12.12
CA ASP A 233 -8.59 -0.80 -11.45
C ASP A 233 -8.15 -2.18 -11.95
N ASP A 234 -7.97 -2.35 -13.26
CA ASP A 234 -7.43 -3.59 -13.85
C ASP A 234 -6.04 -3.92 -13.27
N ALA A 235 -5.16 -2.93 -13.14
CA ALA A 235 -3.82 -3.12 -12.59
C ALA A 235 -3.85 -3.62 -11.14
N VAL A 236 -4.74 -3.06 -10.31
CA VAL A 236 -4.99 -3.52 -8.93
C VAL A 236 -5.47 -4.96 -8.90
N ARG A 237 -6.48 -5.27 -9.72
CA ARG A 237 -7.10 -6.61 -9.80
C ARG A 237 -6.16 -7.67 -10.36
N VAL A 238 -5.31 -7.32 -11.32
CA VAL A 238 -4.29 -8.21 -11.88
C VAL A 238 -3.24 -8.56 -10.82
N LEU A 239 -2.72 -7.57 -10.09
CA LEU A 239 -1.76 -7.85 -9.01
C LEU A 239 -2.38 -8.69 -7.89
N LEU A 240 -3.59 -8.34 -7.45
CA LEU A 240 -4.30 -9.10 -6.43
C LEU A 240 -4.60 -10.54 -6.89
N GLY A 241 -5.01 -10.73 -8.15
CA GLY A 241 -5.23 -12.05 -8.74
C GLY A 241 -3.95 -12.90 -8.78
N LEU A 242 -2.80 -12.29 -9.10
CA LEU A 242 -1.50 -12.96 -9.05
C LEU A 242 -1.14 -13.38 -7.61
N ILE A 243 -1.35 -12.50 -6.63
CA ILE A 243 -1.09 -12.80 -5.21
C ILE A 243 -2.01 -13.95 -4.74
N ALA A 244 -3.30 -13.89 -5.08
CA ALA A 244 -4.29 -14.90 -4.73
C ALA A 244 -3.95 -16.28 -5.29
N THR A 245 -3.66 -16.35 -6.59
CA THR A 245 -3.30 -17.60 -7.26
C THR A 245 -1.95 -18.13 -6.80
N THR A 246 -0.99 -17.26 -6.48
CA THR A 246 0.27 -17.68 -5.86
C THR A 246 0.01 -18.28 -4.47
N ALA A 247 -0.76 -17.61 -3.61
CA ALA A 247 -1.14 -18.13 -2.30
C ALA A 247 -1.83 -19.50 -2.38
N ALA A 248 -2.74 -19.68 -3.34
CA ALA A 248 -3.47 -20.92 -3.54
C ALA A 248 -2.54 -22.12 -3.85
N ARG A 249 -1.47 -21.91 -4.62
CA ARG A 249 -0.44 -22.95 -4.89
C ARG A 249 0.28 -23.43 -3.63
N HIS A 250 0.21 -22.67 -2.54
CA HIS A 250 0.81 -22.99 -1.24
C HIS A 250 -0.25 -23.35 -0.17
N ASP A 251 -1.44 -23.82 -0.57
CA ASP A 251 -2.56 -24.19 0.31
C ASP A 251 -3.04 -23.02 1.21
N ARG A 252 -3.00 -21.80 0.68
CA ARG A 252 -3.42 -20.58 1.38
C ARG A 252 -4.47 -19.83 0.59
N CYS A 253 -5.38 -19.17 1.30
CA CYS A 253 -6.31 -18.23 0.71
C CYS A 253 -5.96 -16.81 1.13
N VAL A 254 -6.37 -15.85 0.30
CA VAL A 254 -6.18 -14.42 0.53
C VAL A 254 -7.52 -13.77 0.83
N GLU A 255 -7.50 -12.80 1.72
CA GLU A 255 -8.63 -11.94 2.08
C GLU A 255 -8.15 -10.49 1.85
N PRO A 256 -8.63 -9.82 0.80
CA PRO A 256 -8.28 -8.44 0.51
C PRO A 256 -8.65 -7.51 1.66
N VAL A 257 -7.71 -6.69 2.11
CA VAL A 257 -7.94 -5.67 3.15
C VAL A 257 -7.94 -4.28 2.55
N LEU A 258 -6.95 -3.98 1.71
CA LEU A 258 -6.87 -2.71 0.99
C LEU A 258 -6.02 -2.87 -0.27
N ALA A 259 -6.62 -2.66 -1.43
CA ALA A 259 -5.98 -2.77 -2.74
C ALA A 259 -6.25 -1.50 -3.54
N LEU A 260 -5.19 -0.79 -3.95
CA LEU A 260 -5.24 0.57 -4.46
C LEU A 260 -4.20 0.81 -5.57
N PHE A 261 -4.54 1.68 -6.51
CA PHE A 261 -3.59 2.33 -7.39
C PHE A 261 -3.17 3.67 -6.77
N ASP A 262 -1.95 3.75 -6.23
CA ASP A 262 -1.48 4.89 -5.43
C ASP A 262 -0.58 5.80 -6.27
N GLY A 263 -1.19 6.40 -7.30
CA GLY A 263 -0.59 7.39 -8.22
C GLY A 263 0.47 6.86 -9.18
N HIS A 264 1.50 6.18 -8.67
CA HIS A 264 2.65 5.71 -9.46
C HIS A 264 2.97 4.23 -9.25
N HIS A 265 2.23 3.56 -8.38
CA HIS A 265 2.43 2.16 -8.06
C HIS A 265 1.09 1.53 -7.67
N VAL A 266 1.04 0.21 -7.75
CA VAL A 266 -0.08 -0.58 -7.23
C VAL A 266 0.32 -1.11 -5.86
N ARG A 267 -0.56 -0.96 -4.86
CA ARG A 267 -0.35 -1.46 -3.50
C ARG A 267 -1.51 -2.37 -3.11
N VAL A 268 -1.19 -3.62 -2.78
CA VAL A 268 -2.17 -4.64 -2.38
C VAL A 268 -1.81 -5.16 -0.99
N SER A 269 -2.77 -5.06 -0.07
CA SER A 269 -2.64 -5.47 1.33
C SER A 269 -3.66 -6.56 1.61
N VAL A 270 -3.19 -7.76 1.93
CA VAL A 270 -4.04 -8.95 2.09
C VAL A 270 -3.76 -9.65 3.41
N LYS A 271 -4.81 -10.15 4.06
CA LYS A 271 -4.68 -11.21 5.05
C LYS A 271 -4.51 -12.53 4.31
N VAL A 272 -3.60 -13.37 4.78
CA VAL A 272 -3.30 -14.67 4.20
C VAL A 272 -3.41 -15.72 5.30
N ARG A 273 -4.22 -16.75 5.07
CA ARG A 273 -4.36 -17.86 6.01
C ARG A 273 -4.23 -19.21 5.33
N ARG A 274 -3.74 -20.21 6.07
CA ARG A 274 -3.70 -21.59 5.59
C ARG A 274 -5.13 -22.14 5.50
N SER A 275 -5.54 -22.58 4.31
CA SER A 275 -6.88 -23.08 4.00
C SER A 275 -6.86 -23.81 2.66
N ARG A 276 -7.02 -25.14 2.68
CA ARG A 276 -7.03 -25.95 1.44
C ARG A 276 -8.30 -25.71 0.62
N ASP A 277 -9.45 -25.61 1.30
CA ASP A 277 -10.73 -25.36 0.64
C ASP A 277 -10.73 -23.95 0.05
N GLY A 278 -10.36 -22.95 0.85
CA GLY A 278 -10.24 -21.56 0.37
C GLY A 278 -9.20 -21.37 -0.74
N ALA A 279 -8.12 -22.15 -0.76
CA ALA A 279 -7.17 -22.16 -1.87
C ALA A 279 -7.79 -22.75 -3.15
N SER A 280 -8.61 -23.80 -3.01
CA SER A 280 -9.30 -24.46 -4.12
C SER A 280 -10.37 -23.54 -4.74
N ASP A 281 -10.97 -22.67 -3.94
CA ASP A 281 -12.00 -21.72 -4.36
C ASP A 281 -11.45 -20.46 -5.04
N VAL A 282 -10.12 -20.29 -5.14
CA VAL A 282 -9.50 -19.06 -5.67
C VAL A 282 -10.05 -18.66 -7.05
N LEU A 283 -10.35 -19.64 -7.90
CA LEU A 283 -10.87 -19.40 -9.25
C LEU A 283 -12.31 -18.85 -9.25
N ALA A 284 -13.06 -18.98 -8.16
CA ALA A 284 -14.38 -18.37 -8.03
C ALA A 284 -14.30 -16.83 -7.97
N SER A 285 -13.16 -16.29 -7.54
CA SER A 285 -12.86 -14.86 -7.48
C SER A 285 -11.97 -14.39 -8.63
N MET A 286 -11.65 -15.26 -9.59
CA MET A 286 -10.92 -14.92 -10.81
C MET A 286 -11.88 -14.80 -11.98
N GLY A 287 -11.61 -13.83 -12.86
CA GLY A 287 -12.42 -13.61 -14.04
C GLY A 287 -11.84 -12.53 -14.95
N TRP A 288 -12.71 -11.95 -15.76
CA TRP A 288 -12.38 -11.00 -16.82
C TRP A 288 -13.33 -9.82 -16.78
N ARG A 289 -12.81 -8.63 -17.03
CA ARG A 289 -13.62 -7.44 -17.27
C ARG A 289 -13.95 -7.36 -18.75
N VAL A 290 -15.24 -7.37 -19.11
CA VAL A 290 -15.70 -7.22 -20.49
C VAL A 290 -16.35 -5.85 -20.64
N ARG A 291 -15.89 -5.05 -21.61
CA ARG A 291 -16.48 -3.74 -21.91
C ARG A 291 -17.85 -3.91 -22.54
N ASP A 292 -18.78 -3.02 -22.20
CA ASP A 292 -20.13 -2.95 -22.75
C ASP A 292 -20.32 -1.80 -23.74
N GLU A 293 -21.36 -1.90 -24.58
CA GLU A 293 -21.61 -0.95 -25.68
C GLU A 293 -22.05 0.42 -25.18
N ASN A 294 -22.66 0.48 -23.99
CA ASN A 294 -23.03 1.70 -23.28
C ASN A 294 -21.82 2.39 -22.59
N GLY A 295 -20.59 1.91 -22.82
CA GLY A 295 -19.37 2.44 -22.22
C GLY A 295 -19.06 1.92 -20.81
N THR A 296 -19.92 1.08 -20.23
CA THR A 296 -19.67 0.43 -18.94
C THR A 296 -18.90 -0.89 -19.09
N TYR A 297 -18.86 -1.71 -18.04
CA TYR A 297 -18.25 -3.03 -18.07
C TYR A 297 -19.02 -4.00 -17.16
N ARG A 298 -18.76 -5.29 -17.36
CA ARG A 298 -19.17 -6.35 -16.42
C ARG A 298 -18.02 -7.32 -16.17
N PHE A 299 -18.04 -7.97 -15.01
CA PHE A 299 -17.15 -9.09 -14.74
C PHE A 299 -17.80 -10.42 -15.18
N VAL A 300 -17.02 -11.26 -15.85
CA VAL A 300 -17.41 -12.62 -16.24
C VAL A 300 -16.32 -13.60 -15.83
N ARG A 301 -16.66 -14.88 -15.58
CA ARG A 301 -15.64 -15.90 -15.27
C ARG A 301 -14.74 -16.21 -16.47
N HIS A 302 -15.36 -16.41 -17.63
CA HIS A 302 -14.67 -16.66 -18.89
C HIS A 302 -15.40 -15.90 -20.01
N PRO A 303 -14.68 -15.11 -20.82
CA PRO A 303 -15.27 -14.47 -21.98
C PRO A 303 -15.58 -15.53 -23.05
N ASP A 304 -16.70 -15.38 -23.75
CA ASP A 304 -16.96 -16.14 -24.97
C ASP A 304 -16.13 -15.61 -26.15
N SER A 305 -16.16 -16.31 -27.29
CA SER A 305 -15.36 -15.95 -28.47
C SER A 305 -15.61 -14.54 -29.02
N ASN A 306 -16.82 -13.98 -28.85
CA ASN A 306 -17.14 -12.61 -29.29
C ASN A 306 -16.67 -11.55 -28.28
N GLN A 307 -16.46 -11.94 -27.02
CA GLN A 307 -16.05 -11.04 -25.93
C GLN A 307 -14.54 -10.87 -25.81
N ILE A 308 -13.73 -11.83 -26.30
CA ILE A 308 -12.27 -11.87 -26.10
C ILE A 308 -11.55 -10.57 -26.48
N GLU A 309 -11.97 -9.91 -27.56
CA GLU A 309 -11.33 -8.67 -28.02
C GLU A 309 -11.64 -7.46 -27.13
N ARG A 310 -12.74 -7.52 -26.36
CA ARG A 310 -13.19 -6.48 -25.44
C ARG A 310 -12.95 -6.85 -23.98
N ALA A 311 -12.24 -7.94 -23.72
CA ALA A 311 -12.00 -8.48 -22.39
C ALA A 311 -10.57 -8.17 -21.90
N SER A 312 -10.46 -7.69 -20.67
CA SER A 312 -9.23 -7.65 -19.87
C SER A 312 -9.24 -8.78 -18.84
N GLY A 313 -8.12 -9.47 -18.62
CA GLY A 313 -7.97 -10.52 -17.61
C GLY A 313 -6.98 -11.63 -17.99
N PRO A 314 -6.95 -12.76 -17.25
CA PRO A 314 -7.71 -12.98 -16.02
C PRO A 314 -7.21 -12.07 -14.88
N MET A 315 -8.10 -11.72 -13.96
CA MET A 315 -7.83 -10.84 -12.82
C MET A 315 -8.77 -11.16 -11.65
N TRP A 316 -8.53 -10.56 -10.49
CA TRP A 316 -9.44 -10.63 -9.36
C TRP A 316 -10.74 -9.85 -9.62
N ILE A 317 -11.89 -10.53 -9.52
CA ILE A 317 -13.22 -9.93 -9.74
C ILE A 317 -14.05 -9.85 -8.46
N GLY A 318 -13.49 -10.21 -7.30
CA GLY A 318 -14.15 -10.07 -6.01
C GLY A 318 -13.97 -8.69 -5.37
N PRO A 319 -14.36 -8.56 -4.09
CA PRO A 319 -14.11 -7.37 -3.26
C PRO A 319 -12.64 -7.00 -3.20
N LEU A 320 -12.35 -5.71 -3.11
CA LEU A 320 -10.98 -5.22 -3.02
C LEU A 320 -10.58 -4.91 -1.57
N TRP A 321 -11.53 -4.54 -0.72
CA TRP A 321 -11.26 -4.06 0.64
C TRP A 321 -12.05 -4.83 1.71
N ASP A 322 -11.52 -4.84 2.93
CA ASP A 322 -12.27 -5.21 4.13
C ASP A 322 -13.02 -3.99 4.64
N ARG A 323 -14.36 -4.08 4.70
CA ARG A 323 -15.24 -2.98 5.12
C ARG A 323 -14.84 -2.38 6.45
N THR A 324 -14.62 -3.23 7.45
CA THR A 324 -14.49 -2.79 8.84
C THR A 324 -13.12 -2.15 9.06
N ILE A 325 -12.08 -2.71 8.43
CA ILE A 325 -10.72 -2.18 8.51
C ILE A 325 -10.61 -0.89 7.71
N ALA A 326 -11.09 -0.86 6.47
CA ALA A 326 -11.03 0.33 5.63
C ALA A 326 -11.82 1.50 6.23
N ALA A 327 -12.98 1.23 6.86
CA ALA A 327 -13.77 2.25 7.57
C ALA A 327 -13.02 2.91 8.74
N ARG A 328 -12.01 2.25 9.32
CA ARG A 328 -11.18 2.83 10.39
C ARG A 328 -10.01 3.66 9.86
N LEU A 329 -9.71 3.62 8.56
CA LEU A 329 -8.65 4.44 7.94
C LEU A 329 -9.14 5.85 7.65
N THR A 330 -9.42 6.61 8.72
CA THR A 330 -9.92 7.99 8.62
C THR A 330 -8.79 9.01 8.56
N GLU A 331 -9.08 10.19 8.00
CA GLU A 331 -8.18 11.34 7.97
C GLU A 331 -7.71 11.74 9.38
N ASP A 332 -8.62 11.75 10.35
CA ASP A 332 -8.30 12.07 11.75
C ASP A 332 -7.36 11.03 12.35
N ARG A 333 -7.63 9.73 12.16
CA ARG A 333 -6.75 8.66 12.66
C ARG A 333 -5.35 8.75 12.05
N ALA A 334 -5.23 9.08 10.76
CA ALA A 334 -3.94 9.26 10.11
C ALA A 334 -3.11 10.38 10.77
N VAL A 335 -3.76 11.47 11.17
CA VAL A 335 -3.11 12.62 11.79
C VAL A 335 -2.80 12.33 13.25
N ASP A 336 -3.76 11.78 13.99
CA ASP A 336 -3.63 11.43 15.40
C ASP A 336 -2.57 10.37 15.67
N LEU A 337 -2.31 9.47 14.71
CA LEU A 337 -1.29 8.44 14.84
C LEU A 337 0.07 8.88 14.28
N CYS A 338 0.09 9.62 13.18
CA CYS A 338 1.31 9.85 12.40
C CYS A 338 1.81 11.30 12.40
N PHE A 339 1.06 12.30 12.85
CA PHE A 339 1.56 13.69 12.87
C PHE A 339 2.37 13.99 14.15
N PRO A 340 3.59 14.55 14.07
CA PRO A 340 4.41 14.83 15.27
C PRO A 340 3.78 15.92 16.13
N ASP A 341 3.89 15.79 17.45
CA ASP A 341 3.55 16.87 18.37
C ASP A 341 4.64 17.96 18.40
N GLU A 342 4.30 19.13 18.96
CA GLU A 342 5.22 20.28 18.98
C GLU A 342 6.46 20.02 19.84
N GLU A 343 6.31 19.27 20.94
CA GLU A 343 7.45 18.90 21.81
C GLU A 343 8.50 18.10 21.02
N ARG A 344 8.07 17.14 20.21
CA ARG A 344 8.95 16.38 19.32
C ARG A 344 9.59 17.26 18.25
N LEU A 345 8.82 18.16 17.65
CA LEU A 345 9.35 19.10 16.65
C LEU A 345 10.41 20.02 17.25
N GLU A 346 10.14 20.62 18.41
CA GLU A 346 11.12 21.44 19.15
C GLU A 346 12.39 20.65 19.46
N HIS A 347 12.25 19.42 19.99
CA HIS A 347 13.40 18.56 20.24
C HIS A 347 14.22 18.32 18.97
N HIS A 348 13.59 17.99 17.84
CA HIS A 348 14.31 17.75 16.59
C HIS A 348 14.90 19.02 15.97
N ARG A 349 14.29 20.20 16.18
CA ARG A 349 14.90 21.49 15.78
C ARG A 349 16.23 21.72 16.51
N THR A 350 16.36 21.29 17.78
CA THR A 350 17.66 21.34 18.49
C THR A 350 18.73 20.43 17.89
N MET A 351 18.32 19.40 17.13
CA MET A 351 19.20 18.50 16.39
C MET A 351 19.50 18.98 14.96
N GLY A 352 19.01 20.15 14.56
CA GLY A 352 19.21 20.73 13.23
C GLY A 352 18.08 20.46 12.23
N LEU A 353 16.89 20.05 12.68
CA LEU A 353 15.72 19.98 11.81
C LEU A 353 15.26 21.39 11.42
N GLU A 354 15.23 21.67 10.13
CA GLU A 354 14.62 22.88 9.57
C GLU A 354 13.13 22.61 9.28
N TRP A 355 12.25 23.02 10.21
CA TRP A 355 10.81 22.76 10.11
C TRP A 355 9.96 24.00 10.41
N SER A 356 9.26 24.46 9.39
CA SER A 356 8.37 25.63 9.40
C SER A 356 6.90 25.27 9.64
N ASP A 357 6.06 26.29 9.82
CA ASP A 357 4.60 26.11 9.88
C ASP A 357 4.03 25.59 8.55
N ASP A 358 4.60 26.03 7.42
CA ASP A 358 4.23 25.54 6.08
C ASP A 358 4.56 24.05 5.92
N ASP A 359 5.70 23.59 6.45
CA ASP A 359 6.05 22.16 6.49
C ASP A 359 5.03 21.36 7.31
N SER A 360 4.60 21.90 8.46
CA SER A 360 3.57 21.29 9.32
C SER A 360 2.23 21.14 8.61
N GLU A 361 1.74 22.21 7.99
CA GLU A 361 0.48 22.22 7.26
C GLU A 361 0.52 21.31 6.03
N TYR A 362 1.67 21.24 5.35
CA TYR A 362 1.88 20.30 4.26
C TYR A 362 1.86 18.85 4.75
N ALA A 363 2.62 18.51 5.79
CA ALA A 363 2.68 17.16 6.32
C ALA A 363 1.29 16.68 6.80
N LYS A 364 0.53 17.54 7.50
CA LYS A 364 -0.87 17.25 7.88
C LYS A 364 -1.76 16.96 6.67
N ARG A 365 -1.59 17.71 5.59
CA ARG A 365 -2.37 17.54 4.36
C ARG A 365 -2.03 16.24 3.64
N GLU A 366 -0.76 15.87 3.57
CA GLU A 366 -0.32 14.63 2.94
C GLU A 366 -0.75 13.40 3.75
N LEU A 367 -0.73 13.47 5.09
CA LEU A 367 -1.30 12.43 5.95
C LEU A 367 -2.78 12.21 5.66
N ARG A 368 -3.58 13.28 5.57
CA ARG A 368 -4.99 13.20 5.20
C ARG A 368 -5.20 12.61 3.81
N ARG A 369 -4.47 13.14 2.81
CA ARG A 369 -4.51 12.65 1.43
C ARG A 369 -4.17 11.17 1.31
N SER A 370 -3.29 10.64 2.16
CA SER A 370 -2.89 9.24 2.11
C SER A 370 -4.03 8.24 2.36
N VAL A 371 -5.11 8.69 3.01
CA VAL A 371 -6.28 7.87 3.35
C VAL A 371 -7.61 8.47 2.88
N ARG A 372 -7.57 9.61 2.18
CA ARG A 372 -8.76 10.35 1.75
C ARG A 372 -9.68 9.44 0.94
N TYR A 373 -10.98 9.50 1.23
CA TYR A 373 -12.05 8.70 0.62
C TYR A 373 -12.05 7.20 0.96
N ILE A 374 -11.02 6.64 1.62
CA ILE A 374 -10.97 5.20 1.94
C ILE A 374 -12.11 4.81 2.89
N ALA A 375 -12.29 5.54 3.99
CA ALA A 375 -13.33 5.22 4.97
C ALA A 375 -14.74 5.31 4.35
N ASP A 376 -14.99 6.35 3.53
CA ASP A 376 -16.30 6.59 2.90
C ASP A 376 -16.64 5.51 1.86
N ALA A 377 -15.65 5.06 1.08
CA ALA A 377 -15.83 4.02 0.07
C ALA A 377 -15.75 2.59 0.63
N ALA A 378 -15.47 2.42 1.93
CA ALA A 378 -15.22 1.11 2.55
C ALA A 378 -16.35 0.09 2.36
N ASP A 379 -17.61 0.54 2.46
CA ASP A 379 -18.76 -0.33 2.22
C ASP A 379 -18.81 -0.82 0.77
N LEU A 380 -18.79 0.10 -0.19
CA LEU A 380 -18.92 -0.21 -1.61
C LEU A 380 -17.76 -1.07 -2.13
N MET A 381 -16.53 -0.77 -1.73
CA MET A 381 -15.34 -1.52 -2.16
C MET A 381 -15.22 -2.90 -1.53
N SER A 382 -16.04 -3.20 -0.51
CA SER A 382 -16.13 -4.51 0.15
C SER A 382 -17.14 -5.47 -0.49
N ARG A 383 -17.86 -5.03 -1.52
CA ARG A 383 -18.93 -5.78 -2.19
C ARG A 383 -18.96 -5.48 -3.69
N ASP A 384 -19.91 -6.07 -4.39
CA ASP A 384 -20.14 -5.78 -5.81
C ASP A 384 -20.55 -4.30 -5.99
N HIS A 385 -19.91 -3.64 -6.94
CA HIS A 385 -20.09 -2.23 -7.27
C HIS A 385 -19.71 -1.98 -8.73
N THR A 386 -20.12 -0.81 -9.23
CA THR A 386 -19.71 -0.29 -10.54
C THR A 386 -18.87 0.96 -10.35
N LEU A 387 -17.76 1.05 -11.08
CA LEU A 387 -16.98 2.26 -11.20
C LEU A 387 -17.45 3.06 -12.42
N TYR A 388 -17.52 4.37 -12.28
CA TYR A 388 -17.75 5.31 -13.36
C TYR A 388 -16.67 6.37 -13.35
N HIS A 389 -15.96 6.51 -14.47
CA HIS A 389 -15.07 7.64 -14.68
C HIS A 389 -15.94 8.89 -14.93
N MET A 390 -15.77 9.94 -14.13
CA MET A 390 -16.67 11.10 -14.17
C MET A 390 -16.69 11.80 -15.53
N ASP A 391 -15.58 11.81 -16.26
CA ASP A 391 -15.52 12.45 -17.58
C ASP A 391 -16.24 11.66 -18.67
N ASP A 392 -16.52 10.37 -18.44
CA ASP A 392 -17.22 9.51 -19.39
C ASP A 392 -18.75 9.61 -19.21
N LEU A 393 -19.20 10.01 -18.01
CA LEU A 393 -20.61 10.07 -17.62
C LEU A 393 -21.51 10.95 -18.53
N PRO A 394 -21.09 12.16 -18.98
CA PRO A 394 -21.94 13.00 -19.82
C PRO A 394 -22.28 12.31 -21.15
N ASN A 395 -21.28 11.68 -21.77
CA ASN A 395 -21.45 10.94 -23.01
C ASN A 395 -22.38 9.74 -22.81
N MET A 396 -22.24 9.01 -21.69
CA MET A 396 -23.13 7.89 -21.36
C MET A 396 -24.58 8.35 -21.13
N ALA A 397 -24.77 9.48 -20.44
CA ALA A 397 -26.09 9.99 -20.09
C ALA A 397 -26.77 10.74 -21.27
N GLY A 398 -26.01 11.10 -22.30
CA GLY A 398 -26.45 11.99 -23.37
C GLY A 398 -26.58 13.45 -22.91
N THR A 399 -25.83 13.84 -21.87
CA THR A 399 -25.79 15.21 -21.35
C THR A 399 -24.53 15.92 -21.85
N GLY A 400 -24.63 17.24 -22.08
CA GLY A 400 -23.48 18.02 -22.60
C GLY A 400 -22.43 18.35 -21.54
N GLN A 401 -22.72 18.16 -20.25
CA GLN A 401 -21.84 18.48 -19.13
C GLN A 401 -21.99 17.45 -18.01
N ALA A 402 -20.93 17.28 -17.21
CA ALA A 402 -20.95 16.45 -16.01
C ALA A 402 -21.52 17.24 -14.83
N PRO A 403 -22.40 16.65 -14.00
CA PRO A 403 -22.79 17.26 -12.73
C PRO A 403 -21.59 17.33 -11.78
N LYS A 404 -21.67 18.21 -10.78
CA LYS A 404 -20.73 18.16 -9.66
C LYS A 404 -20.82 16.82 -8.96
N MET A 405 -19.68 16.25 -8.59
CA MET A 405 -19.60 14.91 -7.99
C MET A 405 -20.45 14.83 -6.71
N GLU A 406 -20.39 15.86 -5.86
CA GLU A 406 -21.13 15.92 -4.61
C GLU A 406 -22.65 15.91 -4.85
N ALA A 407 -23.14 16.69 -5.82
CA ALA A 407 -24.56 16.72 -6.17
C ALA A 407 -25.04 15.37 -6.76
N LEU A 408 -24.18 14.71 -7.56
CA LEU A 408 -24.47 13.38 -8.07
C LEU A 408 -24.56 12.34 -6.94
N PHE A 409 -23.68 12.42 -5.94
CA PHE A 409 -23.72 11.50 -4.80
C PHE A 409 -25.01 11.69 -4.00
N GLU A 410 -25.40 12.94 -3.72
CA GLU A 410 -26.65 13.25 -3.02
C GLU A 410 -27.89 12.75 -3.77
N GLU A 411 -27.92 12.89 -5.10
CA GLU A 411 -29.04 12.41 -5.91
C GLU A 411 -29.11 10.88 -5.93
N ILE A 412 -27.98 10.18 -6.10
CA ILE A 412 -27.91 8.71 -6.03
C ILE A 412 -28.35 8.19 -4.65
N GLN A 413 -27.95 8.89 -3.58
CA GLN A 413 -28.35 8.55 -2.21
C GLN A 413 -29.84 8.80 -1.97
N THR A 414 -30.39 9.88 -2.54
CA THR A 414 -31.84 10.16 -2.49
C THR A 414 -32.64 9.08 -3.22
N ALA A 415 -32.08 8.50 -4.29
CA ALA A 415 -32.65 7.34 -4.99
C ALA A 415 -32.53 6.01 -4.22
N GLY A 416 -31.89 5.99 -3.04
CA GLY A 416 -31.79 4.83 -2.16
C GLY A 416 -30.54 3.97 -2.38
N TYR A 417 -29.57 4.45 -3.14
CA TYR A 417 -28.31 3.76 -3.43
C TYR A 417 -27.12 4.37 -2.70
N SER A 418 -26.01 3.65 -2.66
CA SER A 418 -24.75 4.14 -2.08
C SER A 418 -23.87 4.74 -3.18
N ALA A 419 -23.22 5.85 -2.87
CA ALA A 419 -22.25 6.49 -3.75
C ALA A 419 -21.06 7.00 -2.93
N ALA A 420 -19.85 6.80 -3.44
CA ALA A 420 -18.62 7.33 -2.87
C ALA A 420 -17.60 7.63 -3.98
N ARG A 421 -16.52 8.30 -3.61
CA ARG A 421 -15.37 8.52 -4.50
C ARG A 421 -14.31 7.45 -4.27
N MET A 422 -13.76 6.90 -5.34
CA MET A 422 -12.58 6.03 -5.24
C MET A 422 -11.32 6.89 -4.97
N PRO A 423 -10.41 6.48 -4.07
CA PRO A 423 -9.10 7.10 -3.87
C PRO A 423 -8.14 6.81 -5.04
N ASP A 424 -8.45 7.38 -6.20
CA ASP A 424 -7.61 7.39 -7.40
C ASP A 424 -7.26 8.85 -7.77
N VAL A 425 -6.23 9.02 -8.61
CA VAL A 425 -5.90 10.32 -9.19
C VAL A 425 -7.02 10.80 -10.11
N ASP A 426 -7.65 9.86 -10.81
CA ASP A 426 -8.78 10.10 -11.67
C ASP A 426 -10.10 10.16 -10.86
N PRO A 427 -11.05 11.03 -11.24
CA PRO A 427 -12.29 11.20 -10.52
C PRO A 427 -13.24 10.02 -10.82
N PHE A 428 -13.20 9.00 -9.98
CA PHE A 428 -14.09 7.84 -10.07
C PHE A 428 -15.22 7.91 -9.04
N LEU A 429 -16.46 7.79 -9.53
CA LEU A 429 -17.63 7.42 -8.74
C LEU A 429 -17.64 5.91 -8.57
N VAL A 430 -17.85 5.43 -7.35
CA VAL A 430 -18.22 4.04 -7.06
C VAL A 430 -19.66 4.02 -6.54
N THR A 431 -20.49 3.11 -7.06
CA THR A 431 -21.89 2.98 -6.65
C THR A 431 -22.43 1.55 -6.83
N ASP A 432 -23.48 1.22 -6.08
CA ASP A 432 -24.30 0.03 -6.28
C ASP A 432 -25.60 0.30 -7.05
N ALA A 433 -25.82 1.55 -7.48
CA ALA A 433 -26.93 1.91 -8.33
C ALA A 433 -26.84 1.20 -9.69
N PRO A 434 -27.96 0.65 -10.21
CA PRO A 434 -28.05 0.21 -11.60
C PRO A 434 -27.70 1.32 -12.57
N HIS A 435 -27.12 0.96 -13.71
CA HIS A 435 -26.67 1.93 -14.72
C HIS A 435 -27.73 2.94 -15.13
N GLU A 436 -28.97 2.49 -15.39
CA GLU A 436 -30.06 3.39 -15.79
C GLU A 436 -30.44 4.39 -14.71
N ASP A 437 -30.35 4.01 -13.43
CA ASP A 437 -30.66 4.90 -12.32
C ASP A 437 -29.57 5.97 -12.17
N VAL A 438 -28.29 5.62 -12.37
CA VAL A 438 -27.19 6.59 -12.45
C VAL A 438 -27.43 7.58 -13.61
N MET A 439 -27.80 7.08 -14.79
CA MET A 439 -28.08 7.94 -15.95
C MET A 439 -29.27 8.86 -15.71
N GLN A 440 -30.32 8.41 -15.03
CA GLN A 440 -31.47 9.24 -14.64
C GLN A 440 -31.07 10.35 -13.67
N CYS A 441 -30.26 10.04 -12.65
CA CYS A 441 -29.73 11.03 -11.70
C CYS A 441 -28.95 12.13 -12.43
N ILE A 442 -28.08 11.75 -13.37
CA ILE A 442 -27.30 12.71 -14.18
C ILE A 442 -28.21 13.57 -15.05
N ARG A 443 -29.16 12.97 -15.77
CA ARG A 443 -30.09 13.71 -16.64
C ARG A 443 -30.92 14.71 -15.85
N LYS A 444 -31.37 14.36 -14.63
CA LYS A 444 -32.10 15.24 -13.74
C LYS A 444 -31.24 16.46 -13.34
N LEU A 445 -30.02 16.23 -12.89
CA LEU A 445 -29.08 17.29 -12.46
C LEU A 445 -28.61 18.21 -13.59
N CYS A 446 -28.69 17.77 -14.85
CA CYS A 446 -28.29 18.55 -16.03
C CYS A 446 -29.47 19.20 -16.78
N GLN A 447 -30.72 18.97 -16.33
CA GLN A 447 -31.92 19.63 -16.85
C GLN A 447 -32.27 20.90 -16.06
N ASP A 448 -31.80 21.00 -14.82
CA ASP A 448 -31.82 22.20 -13.97
C ASP A 448 -30.59 23.08 -14.25
#